data_AF-A0A1B0GWF0-F1
#
_entry.id   AF-A0A1B0GWF0-F1
#
_cell.length_a   1.000
_cell.length_b   1.000
_cell.length_c   1.000
_cell.angle_alpha   90.00
_cell.angle_beta   90.00
_cell.angle_gamma   90.00
#
_symmetry.space_group_name_H-M   'P 1'
#
loop_
_entity.id
_entity.type
_entity.pdbx_description
1 polymer ?
#
loop_
_entity_poly.entity_id
_entity_poly.type
_entity_poly.pdbx_seq_one_letter_code
_entity_poly.pdbx_strand_id
1 'polypeptide(L)'
;MMAEREEDDDTEEAWMQLRPTEPLPSQCCGSGCSPCVFDLYHRDLARWEAAQASKDRSLLRGPESQCYQMGLMSRYVESWRVGDTAFWRGPFGDFFYKPNQA
;
A
#
# COMPACT_ATOMS: atom_id res chain seq x y z
N MET A 1 18.88 19.40 -27.54
CA MET A 1 19.31 18.69 -26.32
C MET A 1 18.23 17.67 -26.02
N MET A 2 18.57 16.37 -26.13
CA MET A 2 17.91 15.17 -25.53
C MET A 2 16.38 15.05 -25.77
N ALA A 3 15.79 14.18 -26.61
CA ALA A 3 15.84 12.70 -26.61
C ALA A 3 15.77 12.17 -25.16
N GLU A 4 14.77 11.44 -24.66
CA GLU A 4 14.37 10.06 -25.02
C GLU A 4 13.17 9.68 -24.10
N ARG A 5 12.26 8.82 -24.60
CA ARG A 5 11.44 7.83 -23.84
C ARG A 5 10.08 8.24 -23.24
N GLU A 6 9.08 8.45 -24.10
CA GLU A 6 7.65 8.34 -23.76
C GLU A 6 7.02 7.08 -24.40
N GLU A 7 7.69 5.93 -24.30
CA GLU A 7 7.14 4.65 -24.80
C GLU A 7 7.62 3.51 -23.88
N ASP A 8 7.08 3.42 -22.67
CA ASP A 8 7.22 2.21 -21.83
C ASP A 8 6.13 2.11 -20.74
N ASP A 9 5.12 2.99 -20.74
CA ASP A 9 4.12 3.03 -19.68
C ASP A 9 2.95 2.07 -19.93
N ASP A 10 2.79 1.45 -21.10
CA ASP A 10 1.62 0.59 -21.39
C ASP A 10 1.98 -0.83 -21.87
N THR A 11 3.24 -1.23 -21.66
CA THR A 11 3.72 -2.56 -22.03
C THR A 11 3.17 -3.63 -21.10
N GLU A 12 2.91 -4.86 -21.59
CA GLU A 12 2.42 -5.98 -20.76
C GLU A 12 3.36 -6.29 -19.59
N GLU A 13 4.67 -6.07 -19.74
CA GLU A 13 5.64 -6.20 -18.64
C GLU A 13 5.39 -5.20 -17.50
N ALA A 14 4.98 -3.96 -17.80
CA ALA A 14 4.69 -2.96 -16.78
C ALA A 14 3.46 -3.37 -15.95
N TRP A 15 2.45 -3.95 -16.60
CA TRP A 15 1.27 -4.49 -15.91
C TRP A 15 1.59 -5.73 -15.07
N MET A 16 2.49 -6.61 -15.54
CA MET A 16 2.99 -7.77 -14.78
C MET A 16 3.71 -7.35 -13.50
N GLN A 17 4.50 -6.27 -13.55
CA GLN A 17 5.23 -5.76 -12.38
C GLN A 17 4.33 -5.12 -11.32
N LEU A 18 3.17 -4.61 -11.72
CA LEU A 18 2.19 -4.00 -10.82
C LEU A 18 1.32 -5.03 -10.09
N ARG A 19 1.39 -6.31 -10.49
CA ARG A 19 0.58 -7.37 -9.88
C ARG A 19 1.03 -7.62 -8.44
N PRO A 20 0.12 -7.66 -7.47
CA PRO A 20 0.45 -8.03 -6.09
C PRO A 20 1.09 -9.40 -6.03
N THR A 21 2.16 -9.52 -5.23
CA THR A 21 2.81 -10.81 -4.98
C THR A 21 2.08 -11.55 -3.87
N GLU A 22 1.83 -12.84 -4.08
CA GLU A 22 1.17 -13.68 -3.08
C GLU A 22 2.01 -13.78 -1.80
N PRO A 23 1.43 -13.55 -0.61
CA PRO A 23 2.17 -13.62 0.64
C PRO A 23 2.53 -15.05 1.00
N LEU A 24 3.69 -15.22 1.64
CA LEU A 24 4.12 -16.53 2.13
C LEU A 24 3.31 -16.94 3.37
N PRO A 25 3.09 -18.24 3.63
CA PRO A 25 2.43 -18.71 4.84
C PRO A 25 3.07 -18.20 6.14
N SER A 26 4.38 -17.98 6.15
CA SER A 26 5.13 -17.42 7.28
C SER A 26 4.87 -15.93 7.54
N GLN A 27 4.31 -15.20 6.58
CA GLN A 27 3.87 -13.82 6.76
C GLN A 27 2.51 -13.72 7.48
N CYS A 28 1.79 -14.84 7.60
CA CYS A 28 0.60 -14.92 8.43
C CYS A 28 0.99 -15.19 9.88
N CYS A 29 0.54 -14.33 10.80
CA CYS A 29 0.80 -14.48 12.24
C CYS A 29 0.08 -15.69 12.88
N GLY A 30 -0.87 -16.32 12.19
CA GLY A 30 -1.62 -17.49 12.67
C GLY A 30 -2.57 -17.22 13.83
N SER A 31 -2.71 -15.97 14.29
CA SER A 31 -3.51 -15.58 15.46
C SER A 31 -4.96 -15.20 15.13
N GLY A 32 -5.43 -15.46 13.90
CA GLY A 32 -6.80 -15.16 13.48
C GLY A 32 -7.13 -13.67 13.35
N CYS A 33 -6.15 -12.82 12.99
CA CYS A 33 -6.37 -11.40 12.78
C CYS A 33 -7.31 -11.13 11.59
N SER A 34 -8.15 -10.09 11.71
CA SER A 34 -8.98 -9.56 10.63
C SER A 34 -8.70 -8.06 10.44
N PRO A 35 -8.29 -7.59 9.25
CA PRO A 35 -8.00 -8.38 8.04
C PRO A 35 -6.69 -9.19 8.15
N CYS A 36 -6.68 -10.40 7.61
CA CYS A 36 -5.52 -11.25 7.44
C CYS A 36 -4.61 -10.73 6.31
N VAL A 37 -3.33 -11.11 6.30
CA VAL A 37 -2.40 -10.78 5.20
C VAL A 37 -2.92 -11.27 3.84
N PHE A 38 -3.59 -12.42 3.82
CA PHE A 38 -4.23 -12.96 2.62
C PHE A 38 -5.46 -12.13 2.19
N ASP A 39 -6.23 -11.59 3.15
CA ASP A 39 -7.37 -10.71 2.83
C ASP A 39 -6.91 -9.41 2.15
N LEU A 40 -5.79 -8.86 2.62
CA LEU A 40 -5.16 -7.68 2.01
C LEU A 40 -4.69 -8.00 0.59
N TYR A 41 -4.00 -9.13 0.41
CA TYR A 41 -3.55 -9.59 -0.91
C TYR A 41 -4.73 -9.75 -1.89
N HIS A 42 -5.80 -10.43 -1.49
CA HIS A 42 -6.96 -10.63 -2.36
C HIS A 42 -7.66 -9.31 -2.72
N ARG A 43 -7.74 -8.38 -1.77
CA ARG A 43 -8.28 -7.04 -2.03
C ARG A 43 -7.43 -6.30 -3.06
N ASP A 44 -6.12 -6.35 -2.92
CA ASP A 44 -5.20 -5.63 -3.81
C ASP A 44 -5.14 -6.32 -5.20
N LEU A 45 -5.25 -7.65 -5.25
CA LEU A 45 -5.35 -8.42 -6.50
C LEU A 45 -6.61 -8.04 -7.28
N ALA A 46 -7.77 -7.95 -6.61
CA ALA A 46 -9.02 -7.52 -7.24
C ALA A 46 -8.93 -6.10 -7.82
N ARG A 47 -8.22 -5.19 -7.15
CA ARG A 47 -7.96 -3.84 -7.68
C ARG A 47 -7.06 -3.88 -8.91
N TRP A 48 -6.02 -4.71 -8.88
CA TRP A 48 -5.14 -4.87 -10.02
C TRP A 48 -5.86 -5.46 -11.23
N GLU A 49 -6.70 -6.48 -11.04
CA GLU A 49 -7.51 -7.05 -12.13
C GLU A 49 -8.48 -6.01 -12.72
N ALA A 50 -9.12 -5.20 -11.87
CA ALA A 50 -9.99 -4.11 -12.32
C ALA A 50 -9.23 -3.00 -13.05
N ALA A 51 -8.03 -2.64 -12.56
CA ALA A 51 -7.14 -1.67 -13.20
C ALA A 51 -6.64 -2.17 -14.56
N GLN A 52 -6.27 -3.45 -14.65
CA GLN A 52 -5.82 -4.08 -15.88
C GLN A 52 -6.96 -4.16 -16.91
N ALA A 53 -8.17 -4.54 -16.48
CA ALA A 53 -9.34 -4.63 -17.36
C ALA A 53 -9.79 -3.27 -17.92
N SER A 54 -9.66 -2.21 -17.13
CA SER A 54 -9.99 -0.83 -17.54
C SER A 54 -8.81 -0.08 -18.18
N LYS A 55 -7.59 -0.65 -18.11
CA LYS A 55 -6.32 0.05 -18.38
C LYS A 55 -6.16 1.36 -17.60
N ASP A 56 -6.83 1.49 -16.47
CA ASP A 56 -6.78 2.67 -15.61
C ASP A 56 -5.94 2.39 -14.36
N ARG A 57 -4.71 2.90 -14.36
CA ARG A 57 -3.77 2.76 -13.24
C ARG A 57 -4.16 3.57 -12.02
N SER A 58 -5.05 4.55 -12.14
CA SER A 58 -5.54 5.31 -10.99
C SER A 58 -6.26 4.41 -9.99
N LEU A 59 -6.84 3.29 -10.44
CA LEU A 59 -7.49 2.29 -9.59
C LEU A 59 -6.51 1.52 -8.68
N LEU A 60 -5.22 1.56 -8.97
CA LEU A 60 -4.17 0.97 -8.12
C LEU A 60 -3.84 1.84 -6.91
N ARG A 61 -4.25 3.13 -6.88
CA ARG A 61 -4.12 3.95 -5.68
C ARG A 61 -5.03 3.37 -4.60
N GLY A 62 -4.44 2.66 -3.66
CA GLY A 62 -5.13 2.26 -2.43
C GLY A 62 -5.66 3.47 -1.67
N PRO A 63 -6.66 3.28 -0.80
CA PRO A 63 -7.17 4.36 0.03
C PRO A 63 -6.02 4.97 0.83
N GLU A 64 -5.83 6.27 0.69
CA GLU A 64 -4.89 7.04 1.51
C GLU A 64 -5.22 6.79 2.98
N SER A 65 -4.24 6.27 3.73
CA SER A 65 -4.37 5.85 5.14
C SER A 65 -5.53 4.87 5.40
N GLN A 66 -5.20 3.62 5.74
CA GLN A 66 -6.18 2.66 6.26
C GLN A 66 -6.63 3.07 7.66
N CYS A 67 -7.40 4.16 7.75
CA CYS A 67 -8.17 4.49 8.92
C CYS A 67 -9.26 3.43 9.04
N TYR A 68 -9.09 2.51 10.00
CA TYR A 68 -10.10 1.52 10.32
C TYR A 68 -11.39 2.22 10.73
N GLN A 69 -12.51 1.99 10.02
CA GLN A 69 -13.79 2.68 10.24
C GLN A 69 -14.28 2.63 11.70
N MET A 70 -13.98 1.54 12.41
CA MET A 70 -14.32 1.36 13.83
C MET A 70 -13.14 1.54 14.81
N GLY A 71 -11.95 1.87 14.30
CA GLY A 71 -10.78 2.08 15.14
C GLY A 71 -10.88 3.39 15.92
N LEU A 72 -10.74 3.34 17.24
CA LEU A 72 -10.80 4.54 18.09
C LEU A 72 -9.73 5.57 17.69
N MET A 73 -8.51 5.10 17.39
CA MET A 73 -7.42 5.98 16.93
C MET A 73 -7.68 6.50 15.52
N SER A 74 -8.23 5.68 14.62
CA SER A 74 -8.62 6.11 13.28
C SER A 74 -9.63 7.25 13.31
N ARG A 75 -10.70 7.11 14.09
CA ARG A 75 -11.71 8.17 14.26
C ARG A 75 -11.13 9.45 14.84
N TYR A 76 -10.12 9.33 15.70
CA TYR A 76 -9.43 10.49 16.26
C TYR A 76 -8.56 11.18 15.20
N VAL A 77 -7.75 10.42 14.46
CA VAL A 77 -6.90 10.92 13.37
C VAL A 77 -7.73 11.56 12.24
N GLU A 78 -8.85 10.95 11.86
CA GLU A 78 -9.78 11.49 10.86
C GLU A 78 -10.38 12.85 11.26
N SER A 79 -10.47 13.13 12.57
CA SER A 79 -11.01 14.39 13.08
C SER A 79 -10.00 15.54 13.08
N TRP A 80 -8.72 15.28 12.82
CA TRP A 80 -7.65 16.28 12.88
C TRP A 80 -7.72 17.30 11.73
N ARG A 81 -7.31 18.52 12.05
CA ARG A 81 -7.19 19.65 11.12
C ARG A 81 -5.76 20.18 11.12
N VAL A 82 -5.38 20.84 10.03
CA VAL A 82 -4.09 21.54 9.95
C VAL A 82 -4.02 22.56 11.10
N GLY A 83 -3.02 22.41 11.96
CA GLY A 83 -2.84 23.22 13.18
C GLY A 83 -3.08 22.46 14.49
N ASP A 84 -3.66 21.26 14.44
CA ASP A 84 -3.83 20.43 15.63
C ASP A 84 -2.47 19.90 16.14
N THR A 85 -2.31 19.87 17.46
CA THR A 85 -1.09 19.38 18.12
C THR A 85 -1.30 17.96 18.62
N ALA A 86 -0.45 17.03 18.18
CA ALA A 86 -0.46 15.65 18.65
C ALA A 86 0.84 15.33 19.40
N PHE A 87 0.72 14.64 20.54
CA PHE A 87 1.86 14.18 21.32
C PHE A 87 2.29 12.79 20.85
N TRP A 88 3.50 12.69 20.33
CA TRP A 88 4.11 11.43 19.92
C TRP A 88 5.12 10.97 20.98
N ARG A 89 5.27 9.67 21.12
CA ARG A 89 6.32 9.03 21.93
C ARG A 89 7.21 8.24 20.98
N GLY A 90 8.51 8.20 21.22
CA GLY A 90 9.46 7.46 20.41
C GLY A 90 10.86 8.07 20.39
N PRO A 91 11.81 7.46 19.66
CA PRO A 91 11.60 6.35 18.71
C PRO A 91 11.31 5.00 19.38
N PHE A 92 10.54 4.14 18.70
CA PHE A 92 10.26 2.77 19.12
C PHE A 92 10.67 1.80 18.01
N GLY A 93 11.20 0.64 18.40
CA GLY A 93 11.64 -0.41 17.49
C GLY A 93 13.12 -0.34 17.13
N ASP A 94 13.66 -1.49 16.70
CA ASP A 94 15.08 -1.66 16.33
C ASP A 94 15.29 -1.60 14.80
N PHE A 95 14.32 -1.06 14.08
CA PHE A 95 14.39 -0.97 12.62
C PHE A 95 15.32 0.17 12.21
N PHE A 96 16.50 -0.20 11.70
CA PHE A 96 17.44 0.73 11.08
C PHE A 96 17.38 0.57 9.56
N TYR A 97 16.87 1.60 8.87
CA TYR A 97 16.91 1.63 7.42
C TYR A 97 18.36 1.73 6.92
N LYS A 98 18.75 0.79 6.06
CA LYS A 98 19.97 0.89 5.27
C LYS A 98 19.56 1.19 3.82
N PRO A 99 19.98 2.33 3.23
CA PRO A 99 19.72 2.58 1.83
C PRO A 99 20.37 1.50 0.97
N ASN A 100 19.75 1.21 -0.18
CA ASN A 100 20.33 0.30 -1.17
C ASN A 100 21.73 0.83 -1.53
N GLN A 101 22.75 0.00 -1.29
CA GLN A 101 24.11 0.37 -1.66
C GLN A 101 24.23 0.28 -3.18
N ALA A 102 24.69 1.38 -3.79
CA ALA A 102 25.01 1.46 -5.20
C ALA A 102 26.34 0.74 -5.50
#